data_AF-A0A7W8GHL1-F1
#
_entry.id   AF-A0A7W8GHL1-F1
#
_cell.length_a   1.000
_cell.length_b   1.000
_cell.length_c   1.000
_cell.angle_alpha   90.00
_cell.angle_beta   90.00
_cell.angle_gamma   90.00
#
_symmetry.space_group_name_H-M   'P 1'
#
loop_
_entity.id
_entity.type
_entity.pdbx_description
1 polymer ?
#
loop_
_entity_poly.entity_id
_entity_poly.type
_entity_poly.pdbx_seq_one_letter_code
_entity_poly.pdbx_strand_id
1 'polypeptide(L)'
;MKRSLPLLPVSLLSVSLLLAACSQAPSAAAPGSGLRAQALGTSVTGSATGGGVTRNYTLYTPPAGADAPRPLVVMLHGCTQSPTDFAAGTRMNDLADQKGFLVVYPEQPGSANQNKCWNWFEPAHQARGQGEPAAIKAIVDAVKGRTAVDGSRVYVAGLSAGAAMSVIMGATYPDVFSAIGVGAGLEYKAATSTSAAFTAMNSGGPNPDTQGTAAYNAMGTAKRNVRAIVFHGTSDYTVSPVNGDQVAAQWVQTNDLTDDGADNGSKATSQVTSSSGTVSGGRAYTVKTYAGGVVELWNVTGMGHAWSGGSTAGTYTDPGGPDASAELWRFFSAGTTTPPPSGGTDTTAPILTVSPAPGSYAGPLTVTFSINEGGTVYATTDGSDPRTSATRTTLPGGGSLTLNASATVRAYAVDTAGNASAVQDLAYTVTAATTTTTTAFSSVVAEDGYVAANSKTATTGGYVVASGGISVGDNADAPWKGVLSFDTFGLPDGATVTGAKLTLRYSLAPNGNPWAGGATLNADLRAGCLGAGCALATDDYTAAVTAAGAASLAAPAGTGAGTVLSVPLNAAALSAVNRTGRTQVRLSFAGGTAGGNGLSDYATFGEGTQATLEVTYR
;
A
#
# COMPACT_ATOMS: atom_id res chain seq x y z
N MET A 1 -24.14 -30.66 48.00
CA MET A 1 -23.17 -29.55 48.17
C MET A 1 -21.93 -29.83 47.32
N LYS A 2 -21.83 -29.24 46.12
CA LYS A 2 -20.56 -29.10 45.39
C LYS A 2 -20.59 -27.74 44.70
N ARG A 3 -19.77 -26.81 45.22
CA ARG A 3 -19.64 -25.43 44.75
C ARG A 3 -18.81 -25.41 43.46
N SER A 4 -19.33 -24.74 42.45
CA SER A 4 -18.64 -24.29 41.25
C SER A 4 -17.68 -23.13 41.59
N LEU A 5 -16.41 -23.24 41.19
CA LEU A 5 -15.44 -22.15 41.19
C LEU A 5 -15.46 -21.42 39.84
N PRO A 6 -15.32 -20.08 39.79
CA PRO A 6 -15.19 -19.36 38.54
C PRO A 6 -13.72 -19.32 38.07
N LEU A 7 -13.54 -19.40 36.75
CA LEU A 7 -12.29 -19.22 36.02
C LEU A 7 -11.83 -17.75 36.08
N LEU A 8 -10.60 -17.50 36.49
CA LEU A 8 -9.88 -16.23 36.33
C LEU A 8 -9.12 -16.20 34.99
N PRO A 9 -8.93 -15.02 34.37
CA PRO A 9 -8.32 -14.91 33.05
C PRO A 9 -6.79 -15.10 33.11
N VAL A 10 -6.26 -15.76 32.09
CA VAL A 10 -4.83 -15.93 31.83
C VAL A 10 -4.22 -14.56 31.51
N SER A 11 -3.41 -14.05 32.43
CA SER A 11 -2.54 -12.90 32.20
C SER A 11 -1.32 -13.38 31.39
N LEU A 12 -1.04 -12.74 30.24
CA LEU A 12 0.17 -12.98 29.46
C LEU A 12 1.39 -12.60 30.32
N LEU A 13 2.15 -13.60 30.77
CA LEU A 13 3.48 -13.40 31.31
C LEU A 13 4.42 -12.94 30.18
N SER A 14 4.86 -11.69 30.27
CA SER A 14 6.06 -11.19 29.61
C SER A 14 7.29 -11.98 30.09
N VAL A 15 7.82 -12.84 29.22
CA VAL A 15 9.11 -13.52 29.44
C VAL A 15 10.22 -12.59 28.93
N SER A 16 10.66 -11.70 29.81
CA SER A 16 11.98 -11.06 29.72
C SER A 16 13.03 -12.10 30.11
N LEU A 17 13.83 -12.59 29.17
CA LEU A 17 14.92 -13.52 29.50
C LEU A 17 16.18 -13.28 28.65
N LEU A 18 17.20 -12.76 29.34
CA LEU A 18 18.66 -12.83 29.12
C LEU A 18 19.27 -12.22 27.84
N LEU A 19 19.71 -10.96 27.97
CA LEU A 19 20.83 -10.37 27.21
C LEU A 19 21.87 -9.72 28.15
N ALA A 20 22.02 -10.30 29.35
CA ALA A 20 23.06 -9.93 30.30
C ALA A 20 24.04 -11.09 30.46
N ALA A 21 25.10 -11.11 29.65
CA ALA A 21 26.31 -11.85 29.98
C ALA A 21 27.52 -11.23 29.26
N CYS A 22 28.55 -10.95 30.08
CA CYS A 22 29.92 -10.55 29.74
C CYS A 22 30.21 -9.06 29.48
N SER A 23 29.86 -8.24 30.46
CA SER A 23 30.71 -7.15 30.90
C SER A 23 32.03 -7.71 31.47
N GLN A 24 33.12 -7.66 30.69
CA GLN A 24 34.51 -7.46 31.11
C GLN A 24 35.48 -7.66 29.93
N ALA A 25 36.03 -6.58 29.39
CA ALA A 25 37.27 -6.60 28.63
C ALA A 25 38.38 -6.00 29.52
N PRO A 26 39.55 -6.65 29.66
CA PRO A 26 40.63 -6.14 30.49
C PRO A 26 41.25 -4.88 29.90
N SER A 27 41.43 -3.86 30.74
CA SER A 27 42.16 -2.63 30.43
C SER A 27 43.63 -2.94 30.21
N ALA A 28 44.09 -2.81 28.96
CA ALA A 28 45.52 -2.77 28.63
C ALA A 28 45.92 -1.30 28.47
N ALA A 29 46.94 -0.89 29.22
CA ALA A 29 47.45 0.48 29.27
C ALA A 29 48.00 0.94 27.90
N ALA A 30 47.61 2.15 27.50
CA ALA A 30 48.08 2.82 26.29
C ALA A 30 49.44 3.51 26.50
N PRO A 31 50.36 3.47 25.52
CA PRO A 31 51.38 4.49 25.36
C PRO A 31 50.96 5.52 24.28
N GLY A 32 51.08 6.81 24.63
CA GLY A 32 51.35 7.88 23.67
C GLY A 32 50.16 8.75 23.23
N SER A 33 49.77 9.70 24.09
CA SER A 33 48.92 10.84 23.76
C SER A 33 49.56 11.73 22.69
N GLY A 34 49.10 11.63 21.45
CA GLY A 34 49.21 12.69 20.46
C GLY A 34 47.89 13.45 20.40
N LEU A 35 47.89 14.74 20.77
CA LEU A 35 46.78 15.65 20.50
C LEU A 35 46.46 15.61 19.00
N ARG A 36 45.37 14.95 18.61
CA ARG A 36 44.83 14.98 17.24
C ARG A 36 43.56 15.83 17.21
N ALA A 37 43.47 16.65 16.16
CA ALA A 37 42.46 17.70 16.00
C ALA A 37 41.03 17.15 16.08
N GLN A 38 40.16 17.89 16.77
CA GLN A 38 38.71 17.64 16.78
C GLN A 38 38.12 17.96 15.40
N ALA A 39 37.04 17.24 15.04
CA ALA A 39 36.20 17.56 13.89
C ALA A 39 35.86 19.07 13.85
N LEU A 40 36.15 19.72 12.72
CA LEU A 40 36.09 21.18 12.55
C LEU A 40 34.81 21.67 11.87
N GLY A 41 34.03 20.74 11.31
CA GLY A 41 32.81 21.00 10.57
C GLY A 41 31.60 21.33 11.45
N THR A 42 30.44 21.46 10.81
CA THR A 42 29.18 21.78 11.48
C THR A 42 28.19 20.63 11.38
N SER A 43 27.43 20.41 12.45
CA SER A 43 26.38 19.39 12.52
C SER A 43 25.01 20.05 12.59
N VAL A 44 24.08 19.59 11.76
CA VAL A 44 22.67 20.03 11.77
C VAL A 44 21.77 18.81 11.88
N THR A 45 20.76 18.88 12.74
CA THR A 45 19.76 17.83 12.86
C THR A 45 18.57 18.06 11.91
N GLY A 46 17.91 16.98 11.54
CA GLY A 46 16.70 17.03 10.74
C GLY A 46 15.87 15.77 10.92
N SER A 47 14.72 15.76 10.28
CA SER A 47 13.89 14.57 10.13
C SER A 47 13.40 14.45 8.70
N ALA A 48 13.13 13.23 8.26
CA ALA A 48 12.51 12.96 6.98
C ALA A 48 11.56 11.76 7.12
N THR A 49 10.54 11.73 6.26
CA THR A 49 9.51 10.70 6.25
C THR A 49 9.50 9.99 4.90
N GLY A 50 9.52 8.67 4.92
CA GLY A 50 9.41 7.83 3.73
C GLY A 50 8.85 6.45 4.11
N GLY A 51 8.04 5.85 3.23
CA GLY A 51 7.46 4.51 3.47
C GLY A 51 6.65 4.40 4.77
N GLY A 52 5.95 5.48 5.16
CA GLY A 52 5.17 5.55 6.40
C GLY A 52 5.99 5.74 7.68
N VAL A 53 7.32 5.91 7.57
CA VAL A 53 8.24 5.97 8.71
C VAL A 53 9.00 7.30 8.73
N THR A 54 9.02 7.94 9.90
CA THR A 54 9.84 9.15 10.14
C THR A 54 11.11 8.77 10.88
N ARG A 55 12.25 9.32 10.44
CA ARG A 55 13.55 9.15 11.09
C ARG A 55 14.24 10.50 11.26
N ASN A 56 14.83 10.70 12.44
CA ASN A 56 15.75 11.81 12.67
C ASN A 56 17.11 11.49 12.05
N TYR A 57 17.88 12.53 11.78
CA TYR A 57 19.25 12.39 11.33
C TYR A 57 20.11 13.56 11.77
N THR A 58 21.42 13.35 11.82
CA THR A 58 22.43 14.40 11.93
C THR A 58 23.23 14.46 10.63
N LEU A 59 23.26 15.63 9.98
CA LEU A 59 24.12 15.92 8.83
C LEU A 59 25.37 16.62 9.33
N TYR A 60 26.52 16.01 9.12
CA TYR A 60 27.83 16.61 9.31
C TYR A 60 28.33 17.20 7.99
N THR A 61 28.73 18.47 8.05
CA THR A 61 29.26 19.23 6.93
C THR A 61 30.68 19.69 7.26
N PRO A 62 31.72 19.19 6.56
CA PRO A 62 33.09 19.63 6.81
C PRO A 62 33.26 21.13 6.47
N PRO A 63 34.28 21.82 7.05
CA PRO A 63 34.55 23.23 6.81
C PRO A 63 34.56 23.59 5.32
N ALA A 64 34.13 24.81 5.01
CA ALA A 64 33.91 25.28 3.64
C ALA A 64 35.12 24.99 2.73
N GLY A 65 34.91 24.09 1.78
CA GLY A 65 35.80 23.82 0.65
C GLY A 65 34.95 23.71 -0.60
N ALA A 66 34.96 24.77 -1.41
CA ALA A 66 34.24 24.99 -2.67
C ALA A 66 32.71 24.83 -2.65
N ASP A 67 31.99 25.70 -3.36
CA ASP A 67 30.54 25.60 -3.64
C ASP A 67 30.16 24.42 -4.56
N ALA A 68 31.06 23.45 -4.73
CA ALA A 68 30.88 22.32 -5.62
C ALA A 68 30.06 21.20 -4.95
N PRO A 69 29.27 20.43 -5.72
CA PRO A 69 28.62 19.23 -5.22
C PRO A 69 29.61 18.24 -4.59
N ARG A 70 29.34 17.84 -3.35
CA ARG A 70 30.20 16.94 -2.56
C ARG A 70 29.61 15.52 -2.48
N PRO A 71 30.45 14.48 -2.41
CA PRO A 71 29.97 13.13 -2.09
C PRO A 71 29.24 13.09 -0.77
N LEU A 72 28.31 12.14 -0.63
CA LEU A 72 27.58 11.90 0.61
C LEU A 72 27.78 10.45 1.07
N VAL A 73 28.16 10.28 2.33
CA VAL A 73 28.22 8.97 2.98
C VAL A 73 27.12 8.90 4.04
N VAL A 74 26.20 7.94 3.88
CA VAL A 74 25.19 7.61 4.88
C VAL A 74 25.79 6.58 5.85
N MET A 75 25.84 6.91 7.14
CA MET A 75 26.46 6.08 8.18
C MET A 75 25.40 5.55 9.15
N LEU A 76 25.13 4.25 9.07
CA LEU A 76 24.10 3.55 9.84
C LEU A 76 24.71 2.86 11.07
N HIS A 77 24.34 3.35 12.26
CA HIS A 77 24.85 2.83 13.52
C HIS A 77 24.35 1.40 13.83
N GLY A 78 25.10 0.66 14.66
CA GLY A 78 24.67 -0.64 15.18
C GLY A 78 23.65 -0.54 16.32
N CYS A 79 23.22 -1.69 16.83
CA CYS A 79 22.34 -1.75 18.00
C CYS A 79 22.95 -1.03 19.20
N THR A 80 22.10 -0.43 20.04
CA THR A 80 22.41 0.35 21.25
C THR A 80 23.17 1.66 21.05
N GLN A 81 23.82 1.83 19.90
CA GLN A 81 24.54 3.04 19.51
C GLN A 81 23.60 4.20 19.17
N SER A 82 24.20 5.37 18.96
CA SER A 82 23.54 6.59 18.48
C SER A 82 24.35 7.21 17.34
N PRO A 83 23.78 8.15 16.55
CA PRO A 83 24.53 8.93 15.58
C PRO A 83 25.85 9.51 16.13
N THR A 84 25.81 10.11 17.33
CA THR A 84 26.99 10.72 17.97
C THR A 84 28.04 9.68 18.36
N ASP A 85 27.62 8.57 18.97
CA ASP A 85 28.52 7.48 19.36
C ASP A 85 29.20 6.86 18.13
N PHE A 86 28.42 6.62 17.07
CA PHE A 86 28.94 6.03 15.84
C PHE A 86 29.87 6.99 15.09
N ALA A 87 29.55 8.29 15.05
CA ALA A 87 30.45 9.31 14.48
C ALA A 87 31.79 9.37 15.24
N ALA A 88 31.75 9.37 16.57
CA ALA A 88 32.96 9.39 17.41
C ALA A 88 33.79 8.12 17.26
N GLY A 89 33.14 6.95 17.20
CA GLY A 89 33.81 5.66 17.06
C GLY A 89 34.44 5.46 15.68
N THR A 90 33.70 5.76 14.60
CA THR A 90 34.19 5.56 13.23
C THR A 90 35.20 6.62 12.78
N ARG A 91 35.24 7.79 13.45
CA ARG A 91 36.02 8.97 13.02
C ARG A 91 35.69 9.42 11.59
N MET A 92 34.48 9.13 11.11
CA MET A 92 34.11 9.47 9.74
C MET A 92 34.03 10.99 9.53
N ASN A 93 33.74 11.78 10.57
CA ASN A 93 33.81 13.25 10.52
C ASN A 93 35.24 13.77 10.31
N ASP A 94 36.23 13.21 10.99
CA ASP A 94 37.64 13.59 10.82
C ASP A 94 38.11 13.29 9.39
N LEU A 95 37.64 12.18 8.82
CA LEU A 95 37.93 11.81 7.44
C LEU A 95 37.18 12.72 6.44
N ALA A 96 35.94 13.07 6.73
CA ALA A 96 35.15 14.02 5.97
C ALA A 96 35.83 15.40 5.89
N ASP A 97 36.41 15.88 6.99
CA ASP A 97 37.20 17.12 7.00
C ASP A 97 38.43 17.02 6.11
N GLN A 98 39.12 15.88 6.11
CA GLN A 98 40.33 15.66 5.31
C GLN A 98 40.04 15.47 3.82
N LYS A 99 38.87 14.95 3.46
CA LYS A 99 38.55 14.49 2.09
C LYS A 99 37.42 15.25 1.42
N GLY A 100 36.73 16.13 2.15
CA GLY A 100 35.72 17.03 1.62
C GLY A 100 34.40 16.36 1.22
N PHE A 101 33.94 15.34 1.96
CA PHE A 101 32.63 14.72 1.74
C PHE A 101 31.65 14.99 2.89
N LEU A 102 30.36 14.93 2.58
CA LEU A 102 29.27 15.05 3.56
C LEU A 102 29.04 13.71 4.25
N VAL A 103 28.62 13.76 5.52
CA VAL A 103 28.21 12.55 6.25
C VAL A 103 26.83 12.76 6.83
N VAL A 104 25.92 11.82 6.61
CA VAL A 104 24.63 11.83 7.29
C VAL A 104 24.48 10.58 8.15
N TYR A 105 24.02 10.79 9.37
CA TYR A 105 23.80 9.75 10.37
C TYR A 105 22.31 9.66 10.70
N PRO A 106 21.55 8.79 10.01
CA PRO A 106 20.19 8.44 10.41
C PRO A 106 20.16 7.84 11.83
N GLU A 107 19.13 8.20 12.61
CA GLU A 107 18.91 7.70 13.96
C GLU A 107 17.80 6.65 13.98
N GLN A 108 18.08 5.48 14.54
CA GLN A 108 17.06 4.49 14.90
C GLN A 108 16.63 4.70 16.37
N PRO A 109 15.41 5.20 16.62
CA PRO A 109 14.98 5.52 17.97
C PRO A 109 14.59 4.26 18.76
N GLY A 110 14.72 4.34 20.09
CA GLY A 110 14.27 3.29 21.02
C GLY A 110 12.78 2.92 20.90
N SER A 111 11.96 3.87 20.44
CA SER A 111 10.53 3.67 20.19
C SER A 111 10.25 2.82 18.94
N ALA A 112 11.16 2.79 17.97
CA ALA A 112 11.04 1.92 16.79
C ALA A 112 11.61 0.53 17.06
N ASN A 113 12.66 0.45 17.88
CA ASN A 113 13.24 -0.81 18.35
C ASN A 113 13.90 -0.55 19.70
N GLN A 114 13.55 -1.30 20.75
CA GLN A 114 14.03 -1.05 22.12
C GLN A 114 15.56 -1.09 22.24
N ASN A 115 16.22 -1.88 21.39
CA ASN A 115 17.68 -1.97 21.31
C ASN A 115 18.28 -1.00 20.30
N LYS A 116 17.49 -0.07 19.73
CA LYS A 116 17.89 0.83 18.65
C LYS A 116 18.46 0.11 17.42
N CYS A 117 18.13 -1.16 17.24
CA CYS A 117 18.54 -1.93 16.08
C CYS A 117 17.69 -1.56 14.87
N TRP A 118 18.31 -1.48 13.69
CA TRP A 118 17.58 -1.48 12.42
C TRP A 118 16.84 -2.81 12.26
N ASN A 119 15.59 -2.77 11.80
CA ASN A 119 14.70 -3.93 11.72
C ASN A 119 14.92 -4.72 10.42
N TRP A 120 16.19 -4.96 10.07
CA TRP A 120 16.61 -5.57 8.80
C TRP A 120 16.03 -6.96 8.53
N PHE A 121 15.55 -7.65 9.57
CA PHE A 121 14.95 -8.98 9.50
C PHE A 121 13.43 -8.96 9.30
N GLU A 122 12.79 -7.79 9.32
CA GLU A 122 11.34 -7.67 9.14
C GLU A 122 10.99 -7.39 7.68
N PRO A 123 10.05 -8.12 7.05
CA PRO A 123 9.71 -7.93 5.64
C PRO A 123 9.31 -6.50 5.26
N ALA A 124 8.69 -5.76 6.18
CA ALA A 124 8.30 -4.36 5.97
C ALA A 124 9.51 -3.41 5.78
N HIS A 125 10.70 -3.85 6.17
CA HIS A 125 11.94 -3.06 6.16
C HIS A 125 12.97 -3.61 5.15
N GLN A 126 12.52 -4.38 4.14
CA GLN A 126 13.37 -5.03 3.15
C GLN A 126 13.03 -4.68 1.69
N ALA A 127 12.09 -3.77 1.45
CA ALA A 127 11.60 -3.45 0.11
C ALA A 127 11.72 -1.96 -0.22
N ARG A 128 11.90 -1.64 -1.51
CA ARG A 128 11.84 -0.27 -2.03
C ARG A 128 10.47 0.35 -1.73
N GLY A 129 10.46 1.63 -1.38
CA GLY A 129 9.25 2.41 -1.08
C GLY A 129 8.60 2.11 0.28
N GLN A 130 9.15 1.20 1.07
CA GLN A 130 8.58 0.79 2.36
C GLN A 130 9.55 0.99 3.52
N GLY A 131 8.99 1.18 4.71
CA GLY A 131 9.69 1.10 5.99
C GLY A 131 10.97 1.93 6.10
N GLU A 132 11.99 1.33 6.72
CA GLU A 132 13.29 1.95 6.98
C GLU A 132 14.07 2.28 5.71
N PRO A 133 14.10 1.43 4.67
CA PRO A 133 14.76 1.79 3.43
C PRO A 133 14.22 3.06 2.78
N ALA A 134 12.89 3.24 2.76
CA ALA A 134 12.28 4.46 2.25
C ALA A 134 12.57 5.69 3.13
N ALA A 135 12.59 5.54 4.45
CA ALA A 135 12.97 6.61 5.36
C ALA A 135 14.43 7.05 5.15
N ILE A 136 15.37 6.12 4.99
CA ILE A 136 16.78 6.43 4.71
C ILE A 136 16.92 7.15 3.37
N LYS A 137 16.23 6.70 2.32
CA LYS A 137 16.20 7.41 1.03
C LYS A 137 15.63 8.82 1.18
N ALA A 138 14.55 9.00 1.95
CA ALA A 138 13.96 10.32 2.20
C ALA A 138 14.93 11.25 2.94
N ILE A 139 15.78 10.73 3.83
CA ILE A 139 16.87 11.49 4.46
C ILE A 139 17.87 11.97 3.40
N VAL A 140 18.28 11.09 2.48
CA VAL A 140 19.18 11.48 1.37
C VAL A 140 18.58 12.61 0.54
N ASP A 141 17.29 12.55 0.22
CA ASP A 141 16.60 13.60 -0.53
C ASP A 141 16.51 14.91 0.26
N ALA A 142 16.21 14.83 1.55
CA ALA A 142 16.18 16.00 2.42
C ALA A 142 17.56 16.68 2.52
N VAL A 143 18.64 15.89 2.53
CA VAL A 143 20.02 16.42 2.49
C VAL A 143 20.31 17.07 1.13
N LYS A 144 19.93 16.43 0.02
CA LYS A 144 20.05 16.99 -1.35
C LYS A 144 19.32 18.32 -1.50
N GLY A 145 18.20 18.51 -0.80
CA GLY A 145 17.45 19.78 -0.79
C GLY A 145 18.10 20.89 0.05
N ARG A 146 19.10 20.58 0.89
CA ARG A 146 19.73 21.52 1.83
C ARG A 146 21.18 21.88 1.47
N THR A 147 21.91 20.96 0.85
CA THR A 147 23.32 21.14 0.49
C THR A 147 23.58 20.53 -0.89
N ALA A 148 24.57 21.08 -1.61
CA ALA A 148 25.01 20.54 -2.90
C ALA A 148 25.64 19.15 -2.70
N VAL A 149 24.87 18.10 -2.96
CA VAL A 149 25.33 16.70 -2.98
C VAL A 149 25.58 16.30 -4.43
N ASP A 150 26.73 15.70 -4.69
CA ASP A 150 26.97 14.99 -5.94
C ASP A 150 26.13 13.71 -5.96
N GLY A 151 25.03 13.74 -6.71
CA GLY A 151 24.10 12.62 -6.83
C GLY A 151 24.75 11.34 -7.39
N SER A 152 25.90 11.46 -8.08
CA SER A 152 26.64 10.32 -8.59
C SER A 152 27.56 9.66 -7.55
N ARG A 153 27.80 10.33 -6.42
CA ARG A 153 28.73 9.90 -5.36
C ARG A 153 28.03 9.85 -4.00
N VAL A 154 26.93 9.10 -3.94
CA VAL A 154 26.23 8.77 -2.69
C VAL A 154 26.51 7.31 -2.31
N TYR A 155 26.91 7.11 -1.07
CA TYR A 155 27.34 5.82 -0.53
C TYR A 155 26.63 5.55 0.80
N VAL A 156 26.52 4.28 1.19
CA VAL A 156 25.94 3.89 2.49
C VAL A 156 26.81 2.84 3.16
N ALA A 157 27.08 3.01 4.44
CA ALA A 157 27.83 2.04 5.23
C ALA A 157 27.26 1.93 6.64
N GLY A 158 27.55 0.83 7.32
CA GLY A 158 27.15 0.67 8.71
C GLY A 158 27.88 -0.44 9.45
N LEU A 159 27.54 -0.60 10.72
CA LEU A 159 28.01 -1.67 11.60
C LEU A 159 26.83 -2.54 12.05
N SER A 160 27.01 -3.86 12.13
CA SER A 160 26.03 -4.78 12.72
C SER A 160 24.66 -4.70 12.03
N ALA A 161 23.57 -4.43 12.76
CA ALA A 161 22.25 -4.16 12.19
C ALA A 161 22.25 -3.03 11.13
N GLY A 162 23.07 -1.98 11.31
CA GLY A 162 23.24 -0.91 10.33
C GLY A 162 23.98 -1.38 9.07
N ALA A 163 24.90 -2.34 9.21
CA ALA A 163 25.57 -2.97 8.07
C ALA A 163 24.59 -3.86 7.27
N ALA A 164 23.75 -4.65 7.94
CA ALA A 164 22.67 -5.39 7.28
C ALA A 164 21.68 -4.45 6.55
N MET A 165 21.34 -3.31 7.17
CA MET A 165 20.52 -2.29 6.51
C MET A 165 21.24 -1.66 5.29
N SER A 166 22.56 -1.46 5.34
CA SER A 166 23.32 -0.97 4.17
C SER A 166 23.24 -1.92 2.97
N VAL A 167 23.21 -3.24 3.21
CA VAL A 167 23.01 -4.26 2.17
C VAL A 167 21.59 -4.16 1.58
N ILE A 168 20.57 -3.95 2.42
CA ILE A 168 19.20 -3.70 1.96
C ILE A 168 19.12 -2.42 1.12
N MET A 169 19.80 -1.34 1.53
CA MET A 169 19.85 -0.09 0.76
C MET A 169 20.47 -0.31 -0.62
N GLY A 170 21.56 -1.08 -0.71
CA GLY A 170 22.18 -1.44 -1.99
C GLY A 170 21.25 -2.23 -2.92
N ALA A 171 20.47 -3.17 -2.36
CA ALA A 171 19.53 -3.97 -3.15
C ALA A 171 18.27 -3.20 -3.57
N THR A 172 17.77 -2.28 -2.73
CA THR A 172 16.46 -1.61 -2.93
C THR A 172 16.55 -0.23 -3.59
N TYR A 173 17.69 0.45 -3.44
CA TYR A 173 17.96 1.76 -4.04
C TYR A 173 19.34 1.81 -4.73
N PRO A 174 19.63 0.89 -5.66
CA PRO A 174 20.90 0.87 -6.40
C PRO A 174 21.11 2.13 -7.27
N ASP A 175 20.03 2.82 -7.65
CA ASP A 175 20.03 4.12 -8.34
C ASP A 175 20.45 5.28 -7.44
N VAL A 176 20.37 5.11 -6.12
CA VAL A 176 20.80 6.12 -5.15
C VAL A 176 22.22 5.85 -4.68
N PHE A 177 22.56 4.59 -4.36
CA PHE A 177 23.83 4.23 -3.74
C PHE A 177 24.80 3.58 -4.73
N SER A 178 25.92 4.25 -5.00
CA SER A 178 26.94 3.75 -5.92
C SER A 178 27.82 2.64 -5.33
N ALA A 179 27.93 2.61 -4.00
CA ALA A 179 28.66 1.58 -3.28
C ALA A 179 28.14 1.46 -1.84
N ILE A 180 28.35 0.28 -1.25
CA ILE A 180 27.99 -0.02 0.12
C ILE A 180 29.20 -0.48 0.96
N GLY A 181 29.13 -0.21 2.26
CA GLY A 181 30.11 -0.63 3.26
C GLY A 181 29.49 -1.47 4.38
N VAL A 182 30.00 -2.68 4.60
CA VAL A 182 29.38 -3.66 5.49
C VAL A 182 30.35 -4.05 6.61
N GLY A 183 30.23 -3.44 7.78
CA GLY A 183 30.97 -3.84 8.98
C GLY A 183 30.20 -4.86 9.80
N ALA A 184 30.64 -6.12 9.85
CA ALA A 184 29.99 -7.19 10.62
C ALA A 184 28.46 -7.31 10.37
N GLY A 185 28.07 -7.27 9.09
CA GLY A 185 26.67 -7.30 8.65
C GLY A 185 26.22 -8.67 8.14
N LEU A 186 25.03 -8.68 7.53
CA LEU A 186 24.43 -9.87 6.91
C LEU A 186 23.97 -9.57 5.49
N GLU A 187 23.84 -10.63 4.71
CA GLU A 187 23.37 -10.57 3.33
C GLU A 187 21.90 -10.09 3.22
N TYR A 188 21.48 -9.69 2.03
CA TYR A 188 20.12 -9.24 1.77
C TYR A 188 19.14 -10.35 2.11
N LYS A 189 18.11 -10.05 2.90
CA LYS A 189 17.11 -11.03 3.36
C LYS A 189 17.71 -12.28 4.04
N ALA A 190 18.86 -12.15 4.71
CA ALA A 190 19.44 -13.20 5.54
C ALA A 190 18.44 -13.78 6.57
N ALA A 191 17.42 -12.99 6.93
CA ALA A 191 16.27 -13.44 7.71
C ALA A 191 15.02 -12.65 7.33
N THR A 192 13.84 -13.22 7.59
CA THR A 192 12.52 -12.56 7.44
C THR A 192 11.68 -12.65 8.72
N SER A 193 12.31 -12.97 9.86
CA SER A 193 11.71 -13.01 11.18
C SER A 193 12.79 -12.85 12.25
N THR A 194 12.39 -12.51 13.48
CA THR A 194 13.33 -12.38 14.61
C THR A 194 14.06 -13.69 14.92
N SER A 195 13.37 -14.85 14.87
CA SER A 195 14.01 -16.14 15.13
C SER A 195 15.03 -16.49 14.07
N ALA A 196 14.70 -16.29 12.79
CA ALA A 196 15.64 -16.48 11.69
C ALA A 196 16.81 -15.49 11.77
N ALA A 197 16.60 -14.28 12.29
CA ALA A 197 17.67 -13.30 12.49
C ALA A 197 18.76 -13.83 13.43
N PHE A 198 18.36 -14.41 14.55
CA PHE A 198 19.32 -15.04 15.48
C PHE A 198 20.03 -16.24 14.84
N THR A 199 19.34 -17.06 14.03
CA THR A 199 19.99 -18.14 13.29
C THR A 199 21.03 -17.58 12.31
N ALA A 200 20.65 -16.59 11.51
CA ALA A 200 21.54 -15.98 10.53
C ALA A 200 22.78 -15.36 11.21
N MET A 201 22.58 -14.61 12.29
CA MET A 201 23.68 -14.03 13.06
C MET A 201 24.65 -15.09 13.61
N ASN A 202 24.16 -16.23 14.11
CA ASN A 202 25.02 -17.24 14.74
C ASN A 202 25.70 -18.20 13.75
N SER A 203 25.05 -18.53 12.64
CA SER A 203 25.49 -19.62 11.75
C SER A 203 25.46 -19.31 10.26
N GLY A 204 25.11 -18.08 9.88
CA GLY A 204 24.92 -17.68 8.48
C GLY A 204 23.47 -17.76 8.03
N GLY A 205 23.12 -16.93 7.05
CA GLY A 205 21.83 -16.89 6.38
C GLY A 205 21.60 -18.05 5.39
N PRO A 206 20.57 -17.96 4.54
CA PRO A 206 20.32 -18.87 3.43
C PRO A 206 21.49 -18.99 2.44
N ASN A 207 21.26 -19.68 1.32
CA ASN A 207 22.27 -19.75 0.27
C ASN A 207 22.52 -18.34 -0.34
N PRO A 208 23.76 -17.82 -0.34
CA PRO A 208 24.08 -16.48 -0.84
C PRO A 208 23.77 -16.28 -2.33
N ASP A 209 23.79 -17.33 -3.16
CA ASP A 209 23.45 -17.23 -4.58
C ASP A 209 21.94 -16.95 -4.77
N THR A 210 21.11 -17.61 -3.97
CA THR A 210 19.67 -17.35 -3.91
C THR A 210 19.39 -15.93 -3.45
N GLN A 211 20.12 -15.47 -2.43
CA GLN A 211 19.96 -14.12 -1.90
C GLN A 211 20.49 -13.05 -2.87
N GLY A 212 21.51 -13.39 -3.66
CA GLY A 212 22.04 -12.51 -4.71
C GLY A 212 21.06 -12.33 -5.86
N THR A 213 20.42 -13.43 -6.26
CA THR A 213 19.29 -13.38 -7.19
C THR A 213 18.12 -12.57 -6.63
N ALA A 214 17.82 -12.71 -5.34
CA ALA A 214 16.77 -11.93 -4.68
C ALA A 214 17.12 -10.43 -4.62
N ALA A 215 18.38 -10.08 -4.36
CA ALA A 215 18.85 -8.70 -4.38
C ALA A 215 18.77 -8.11 -5.80
N TYR A 216 19.25 -8.83 -6.81
CA TYR A 216 19.12 -8.47 -8.23
C TYR A 216 17.67 -8.20 -8.63
N ASN A 217 16.74 -9.03 -8.20
CA ASN A 217 15.31 -8.83 -8.48
C ASN A 217 14.74 -7.61 -7.75
N ALA A 218 15.19 -7.35 -6.51
CA ALA A 218 14.76 -6.19 -5.73
C ALA A 218 15.20 -4.85 -6.32
N MET A 219 16.27 -4.84 -7.13
CA MET A 219 16.73 -3.65 -7.86
C MET A 219 15.71 -3.18 -8.92
N GLY A 220 14.82 -4.05 -9.39
CA GLY A 220 13.77 -3.70 -10.34
C GLY A 220 14.33 -3.17 -11.67
N THR A 221 13.87 -1.99 -12.10
CA THR A 221 14.37 -1.32 -13.31
C THR A 221 15.71 -0.59 -13.10
N ALA A 222 16.14 -0.44 -11.85
CA ALA A 222 17.38 0.25 -11.48
C ALA A 222 18.58 -0.71 -11.36
N LYS A 223 18.50 -1.90 -11.97
CA LYS A 223 19.59 -2.90 -11.96
C LYS A 223 20.88 -2.29 -12.47
N ARG A 224 21.93 -2.40 -11.64
CA ARG A 224 23.30 -1.98 -11.98
C ARG A 224 24.28 -2.64 -11.03
N ASN A 225 25.55 -2.67 -11.45
CA ASN A 225 26.64 -3.04 -10.57
C ASN A 225 26.68 -2.10 -9.34
N VAL A 226 26.60 -2.69 -8.15
CA VAL A 226 26.80 -2.00 -6.88
C VAL A 226 28.07 -2.54 -6.25
N ARG A 227 29.00 -1.64 -5.95
CA ARG A 227 30.28 -2.00 -5.36
C ARG A 227 30.12 -2.25 -3.86
N ALA A 228 30.70 -3.31 -3.32
CA ALA A 228 30.56 -3.67 -1.92
C ALA A 228 31.93 -3.90 -1.26
N ILE A 229 32.16 -3.28 -0.12
CA ILE A 229 33.33 -3.55 0.72
C ILE A 229 32.86 -4.03 2.10
N VAL A 230 33.38 -5.17 2.53
CA VAL A 230 32.95 -5.89 3.73
C VAL A 230 34.13 -5.96 4.70
N PHE A 231 33.91 -5.62 5.96
CA PHE A 231 34.86 -5.81 7.05
C PHE A 231 34.27 -6.76 8.08
N HIS A 232 34.97 -7.85 8.40
CA HIS A 232 34.51 -8.82 9.38
C HIS A 232 35.65 -9.29 10.30
N GLY A 233 35.37 -9.40 11.59
CA GLY A 233 36.33 -9.91 12.56
C GLY A 233 36.31 -11.43 12.59
N THR A 234 37.48 -12.08 12.59
CA THR A 234 37.53 -13.57 12.63
C THR A 234 37.15 -14.16 13.99
N SER A 235 36.94 -13.32 15.00
CA SER A 235 36.50 -13.70 16.35
C SER A 235 35.20 -12.99 16.74
N ASP A 236 34.38 -12.64 15.76
CA ASP A 236 33.05 -12.08 15.98
C ASP A 236 32.07 -13.18 16.42
N TYR A 237 31.68 -13.16 17.71
CA TYR A 237 30.71 -14.10 18.29
C TYR A 237 29.27 -13.56 18.29
N THR A 238 29.05 -12.33 17.80
CA THR A 238 27.70 -11.73 17.71
C THR A 238 27.12 -11.93 16.33
N VAL A 239 27.91 -11.65 15.29
CA VAL A 239 27.60 -11.97 13.90
C VAL A 239 28.74 -12.83 13.39
N SER A 240 28.51 -14.14 13.30
CA SER A 240 29.52 -15.14 12.95
C SER A 240 30.23 -14.78 11.63
N PRO A 241 31.56 -15.01 11.52
CA PRO A 241 32.36 -14.61 10.35
C PRO A 241 31.83 -15.11 9.00
N VAL A 242 31.11 -16.24 9.00
CA VAL A 242 30.46 -16.79 7.79
C VAL A 242 29.52 -15.78 7.12
N ASN A 243 28.91 -14.85 7.87
CA ASN A 243 28.05 -13.82 7.31
C ASN A 243 28.84 -12.82 6.44
N GLY A 244 30.09 -12.53 6.77
CA GLY A 244 30.95 -11.69 5.94
C GLY A 244 31.27 -12.35 4.59
N ASP A 245 31.56 -13.66 4.62
CA ASP A 245 31.74 -14.47 3.39
C ASP A 245 30.44 -14.52 2.56
N GLN A 246 29.28 -14.70 3.19
CA GLN A 246 27.97 -14.71 2.53
C GLN A 246 27.62 -13.37 1.88
N VAL A 247 27.86 -12.23 2.56
CA VAL A 247 27.68 -10.90 1.96
C VAL A 247 28.53 -10.76 0.71
N ALA A 248 29.80 -11.16 0.76
CA ALA A 248 30.69 -11.08 -0.39
C ALA A 248 30.20 -11.97 -1.55
N ALA A 249 29.85 -13.24 -1.26
CA ALA A 249 29.32 -14.17 -2.25
C ALA A 249 28.01 -13.66 -2.89
N GLN A 250 27.09 -13.15 -2.07
CA GLN A 250 25.84 -12.58 -2.55
C GLN A 250 26.07 -11.42 -3.53
N TRP A 251 26.99 -10.51 -3.22
CA TRP A 251 27.26 -9.37 -4.10
C TRP A 251 28.03 -9.77 -5.36
N VAL A 252 28.82 -10.85 -5.31
CA VAL A 252 29.38 -11.45 -6.53
C VAL A 252 28.24 -11.96 -7.42
N GLN A 253 27.31 -12.74 -6.87
CA GLN A 253 26.16 -13.26 -7.62
C GLN A 253 25.26 -12.14 -8.16
N THR A 254 24.98 -11.13 -7.34
CA THR A 254 24.14 -9.99 -7.73
C THR A 254 24.77 -9.26 -8.91
N ASN A 255 26.08 -9.01 -8.85
CA ASN A 255 26.80 -8.29 -9.88
C ASN A 255 27.04 -9.14 -11.15
N ASP A 256 27.06 -10.46 -11.04
CA ASP A 256 27.00 -11.41 -12.17
C ASP A 256 25.73 -11.14 -12.99
N LEU A 257 24.58 -11.24 -12.33
CA LEU A 257 23.28 -11.02 -12.95
C LEU A 257 23.08 -9.61 -13.48
N THR A 258 23.67 -8.58 -12.86
CA THR A 258 23.53 -7.20 -13.38
C THR A 258 24.39 -6.90 -14.60
N ASP A 259 25.34 -7.77 -14.97
CA ASP A 259 26.23 -7.49 -16.10
C ASP A 259 25.58 -7.80 -17.46
N ASP A 260 24.89 -8.92 -17.58
CA ASP A 260 24.22 -9.35 -18.81
C ASP A 260 22.83 -10.00 -18.59
N GLY A 261 22.39 -10.12 -17.33
CA GLY A 261 21.12 -10.74 -16.96
C GLY A 261 21.16 -12.26 -16.83
N ALA A 262 22.31 -12.90 -17.04
CA ALA A 262 22.50 -14.34 -16.93
C ALA A 262 23.33 -14.71 -15.70
N ASP A 263 23.02 -15.88 -15.13
CA ASP A 263 23.83 -16.53 -14.11
C ASP A 263 24.86 -17.43 -14.81
N ASN A 264 25.96 -16.83 -15.24
CA ASN A 264 26.98 -17.50 -16.04
C ASN A 264 28.37 -17.46 -15.39
N GLY A 265 28.47 -16.84 -14.22
CA GLY A 265 29.70 -16.71 -13.46
C GLY A 265 30.72 -15.76 -14.09
N SER A 266 30.31 -14.83 -14.96
CA SER A 266 31.17 -13.76 -15.52
C SER A 266 31.93 -12.98 -14.43
N LYS A 267 31.35 -12.84 -13.23
CA LYS A 267 31.96 -12.24 -12.04
C LYS A 267 32.47 -13.27 -11.03
N ALA A 268 31.91 -14.48 -11.03
CA ALA A 268 32.27 -15.55 -10.09
C ALA A 268 33.53 -16.35 -10.48
N THR A 269 33.82 -16.53 -11.78
CA THR A 269 34.79 -17.54 -12.25
C THR A 269 36.19 -17.02 -12.59
N SER A 270 36.45 -15.71 -12.63
CA SER A 270 37.69 -15.23 -13.28
C SER A 270 38.79 -14.63 -12.40
N GLN A 271 38.54 -13.91 -11.29
CA GLN A 271 39.65 -13.28 -10.53
C GLN A 271 39.30 -13.03 -9.06
N VAL A 272 39.62 -13.98 -8.18
CA VAL A 272 39.76 -13.71 -6.75
C VAL A 272 41.23 -13.48 -6.43
N THR A 273 41.61 -12.25 -6.11
CA THR A 273 42.95 -11.97 -5.59
C THR A 273 42.89 -11.89 -4.07
N SER A 274 43.86 -12.52 -3.40
CA SER A 274 44.02 -12.41 -1.96
C SER A 274 45.30 -11.66 -1.63
N SER A 275 45.21 -10.71 -0.71
CA SER A 275 46.37 -10.07 -0.09
C SER A 275 46.26 -10.12 1.43
N SER A 276 47.37 -9.93 2.12
CA SER A 276 47.43 -9.91 3.58
C SER A 276 48.26 -8.74 4.03
N GLY A 277 47.90 -8.17 5.17
CA GLY A 277 48.63 -7.06 5.79
C GLY A 277 48.53 -7.10 7.31
N THR A 278 49.29 -6.24 7.95
CA THR A 278 49.26 -6.06 9.41
C THR A 278 49.37 -4.58 9.73
N VAL A 279 48.47 -4.08 10.57
CA VAL A 279 48.60 -2.72 11.11
C VAL A 279 49.79 -2.69 12.05
N SER A 280 50.65 -1.66 11.96
CA SER A 280 51.81 -1.54 12.85
C SER A 280 51.39 -1.56 14.32
N GLY A 281 51.84 -2.55 15.08
CA GLY A 281 51.43 -2.76 16.48
C GLY A 281 49.97 -3.19 16.68
N GLY A 282 49.27 -3.54 15.60
CA GLY A 282 47.85 -3.87 15.60
C GLY A 282 47.57 -5.24 15.00
N ARG A 283 46.39 -5.37 14.38
CA ARG A 283 45.85 -6.63 13.87
C ARG A 283 46.38 -6.95 12.47
N ALA A 284 46.59 -8.24 12.24
CA ALA A 284 46.71 -8.78 10.89
C ALA A 284 45.32 -8.81 10.22
N TYR A 285 45.31 -8.73 8.90
CA TYR A 285 44.10 -8.85 8.10
C TYR A 285 44.39 -9.49 6.75
N THR A 286 43.35 -10.04 6.13
CA THR A 286 43.37 -10.54 4.75
C THR A 286 42.31 -9.82 3.95
N VAL A 287 42.59 -9.54 2.68
CA VAL A 287 41.66 -8.92 1.74
C VAL A 287 41.48 -9.84 0.56
N LYS A 288 40.25 -10.31 0.35
CA LYS A 288 39.84 -10.98 -0.87
C LYS A 288 39.14 -9.97 -1.76
N THR A 289 39.55 -9.90 -3.02
CA THR A 289 38.96 -9.01 -4.02
C THR A 289 38.34 -9.85 -5.11
N TYR A 290 37.07 -9.61 -5.41
CA TYR A 290 36.29 -10.35 -6.39
C TYR A 290 35.85 -9.43 -7.53
N ALA A 291 35.46 -10.02 -8.66
CA ALA A 291 34.82 -9.32 -9.76
C ALA A 291 35.61 -8.08 -10.25
N GLY A 292 36.94 -8.18 -10.33
CA GLY A 292 37.80 -7.07 -10.78
C GLY A 292 37.83 -5.86 -9.84
N GLY A 293 37.55 -6.04 -8.54
CA GLY A 293 37.55 -4.94 -7.55
C GLY A 293 36.17 -4.36 -7.24
N VAL A 294 35.10 -4.97 -7.74
CA VAL A 294 33.72 -4.56 -7.43
C VAL A 294 33.30 -5.02 -6.04
N VAL A 295 33.85 -6.13 -5.54
CA VAL A 295 33.60 -6.62 -4.17
C VAL A 295 34.93 -6.86 -3.44
N GLU A 296 35.07 -6.33 -2.24
CA GLU A 296 36.21 -6.58 -1.33
C GLU A 296 35.72 -7.16 0.00
N LEU A 297 36.37 -8.21 0.50
CA LEU A 297 36.16 -8.79 1.83
C LEU A 297 37.44 -8.71 2.64
N TRP A 298 37.37 -7.94 3.72
CA TRP A 298 38.43 -7.71 4.70
C TRP A 298 38.15 -8.52 5.95
N ASN A 299 38.93 -9.59 6.16
CA ASN A 299 38.88 -10.39 7.37
C ASN A 299 39.99 -9.95 8.32
N VAL A 300 39.60 -9.46 9.51
CA VAL A 300 40.51 -8.88 10.50
C VAL A 300 40.76 -9.88 11.62
N THR A 301 42.00 -10.35 11.71
CA THR A 301 42.38 -11.45 12.59
C THR A 301 42.19 -11.09 14.06
N GLY A 302 41.44 -11.94 14.76
CA GLY A 302 41.16 -11.84 16.19
C GLY A 302 40.24 -10.68 16.58
N MET A 303 39.73 -9.89 15.62
CA MET A 303 38.79 -8.81 15.91
C MET A 303 37.43 -9.42 16.26
N GLY A 304 36.78 -8.88 17.28
CA GLY A 304 35.42 -9.26 17.70
C GLY A 304 34.35 -8.52 16.91
N HIS A 305 33.17 -8.35 17.52
CA HIS A 305 32.08 -7.55 16.95
C HIS A 305 32.35 -6.05 17.09
N ALA A 306 33.09 -5.50 16.14
CA ALA A 306 33.53 -4.11 16.19
C ALA A 306 33.78 -3.51 14.81
N TRP A 307 33.67 -2.19 14.72
CA TRP A 307 34.21 -1.40 13.63
C TRP A 307 35.73 -1.49 13.62
N SER A 308 36.32 -1.88 12.48
CA SER A 308 37.77 -2.02 12.38
C SER A 308 38.46 -0.66 12.38
N GLY A 309 39.49 -0.54 13.21
CA GLY A 309 40.14 0.73 13.49
C GLY A 309 39.24 1.64 14.32
N GLY A 310 39.16 2.92 13.94
CA GLY A 310 38.35 3.89 14.66
C GLY A 310 38.94 4.32 16.00
N SER A 311 38.08 4.79 16.90
CA SER A 311 38.44 5.43 18.17
C SER A 311 37.73 4.77 19.34
N THR A 312 38.41 4.69 20.49
CA THR A 312 37.80 4.30 21.77
C THR A 312 36.81 5.33 22.31
N ALA A 313 36.68 6.50 21.66
CA ALA A 313 35.69 7.51 22.02
C ALA A 313 34.24 7.13 21.67
N GLY A 314 34.05 6.12 20.81
CA GLY A 314 32.74 5.51 20.55
C GLY A 314 32.75 4.01 20.87
N THR A 315 31.58 3.45 21.06
CA THR A 315 31.42 2.02 21.37
C THR A 315 31.58 1.13 20.14
N TYR A 316 31.86 -0.16 20.38
CA TYR A 316 32.04 -1.19 19.35
C TYR A 316 33.09 -0.85 18.29
N THR A 317 34.26 -0.38 18.72
CA THR A 317 35.41 -0.11 17.84
C THR A 317 36.61 -0.96 18.26
N ASP A 318 37.48 -1.24 17.31
CA ASP A 318 38.74 -1.92 17.55
C ASP A 318 39.90 -1.13 16.93
N PRO A 319 40.50 -0.18 17.67
CA PRO A 319 41.55 0.69 17.15
C PRO A 319 42.80 -0.04 16.64
N GLY A 320 42.97 -1.32 16.98
CA GLY A 320 44.07 -2.15 16.48
C GLY A 320 43.84 -2.67 15.06
N GLY A 321 42.60 -2.65 14.57
CA GLY A 321 42.24 -3.06 13.20
C GLY A 321 42.68 -2.06 12.12
N PRO A 322 42.70 -2.48 10.84
CA PRO A 322 42.85 -1.55 9.71
C PRO A 322 41.78 -0.45 9.75
N ASP A 323 42.09 0.75 9.27
CA ASP A 323 41.16 1.88 9.30
C ASP A 323 40.03 1.68 8.27
N ALA A 324 38.92 1.09 8.72
CA ALA A 324 37.78 0.79 7.84
C ALA A 324 37.18 2.06 7.24
N SER A 325 37.18 3.19 7.95
CA SER A 325 36.66 4.45 7.41
C SER A 325 37.51 4.95 6.24
N ALA A 326 38.84 4.89 6.38
CA ALA A 326 39.76 5.27 5.30
C ALA A 326 39.66 4.33 4.09
N GLU A 327 39.55 3.02 4.33
CA GLU A 327 39.40 2.02 3.26
C GLU A 327 38.04 2.09 2.57
N LEU A 328 36.96 2.35 3.30
CA LEU A 328 35.65 2.68 2.74
C LEU A 328 35.75 3.87 1.80
N TRP A 329 36.40 4.96 2.24
CA TRP A 329 36.56 6.13 1.38
C TRP A 329 37.45 5.86 0.16
N ARG A 330 38.59 5.15 0.32
CA ARG A 330 39.43 4.73 -0.81
C ARG A 330 38.60 3.95 -1.81
N PHE A 331 37.85 2.96 -1.31
CA PHE A 331 37.00 2.12 -2.14
C PHE A 331 35.94 2.98 -2.84
N PHE A 332 35.14 3.76 -2.12
CA PHE A 332 34.07 4.59 -2.66
C PHE A 332 34.56 5.60 -3.70
N SER A 333 35.64 6.32 -3.41
CA SER A 333 36.19 7.38 -4.28
C SER A 333 36.93 6.87 -5.52
N ALA A 334 37.53 5.66 -5.46
CA ALA A 334 38.20 5.06 -6.62
C ALA A 334 37.24 4.62 -7.73
N GLY A 335 35.95 4.39 -7.41
CA GLY A 335 34.95 3.97 -8.39
C GLY A 335 34.40 5.13 -9.21
N THR A 336 35.23 5.73 -10.08
CA THR A 336 34.81 6.87 -10.93
C THR A 336 35.19 6.68 -12.41
N THR A 337 34.47 5.81 -13.14
CA THR A 337 34.34 5.93 -14.62
C THR A 337 32.96 5.57 -15.18
N THR A 338 31.95 5.33 -14.34
CA THR A 338 30.57 5.30 -14.81
C THR A 338 29.66 5.83 -13.70
N PRO A 339 29.02 6.99 -13.89
CA PRO A 339 28.00 7.49 -12.98
C PRO A 339 26.95 6.39 -12.64
N PRO A 340 26.18 6.48 -11.54
CA PRO A 340 24.76 6.11 -11.63
C PRO A 340 24.26 6.68 -12.94
N PRO A 341 23.65 5.91 -13.86
CA PRO A 341 23.06 6.53 -15.03
C PRO A 341 22.10 7.60 -14.53
N SER A 342 22.52 8.87 -14.62
CA SER A 342 21.62 9.97 -14.81
C SER A 342 21.52 10.04 -16.33
N GLY A 343 20.57 9.25 -16.83
CA GLY A 343 20.39 9.00 -18.25
C GLY A 343 21.47 8.10 -18.86
N GLY A 344 21.07 6.94 -19.38
CA GLY A 344 21.30 6.84 -20.82
C GLY A 344 20.47 7.97 -21.39
N THR A 345 21.09 9.05 -21.90
CA THR A 345 20.45 10.35 -22.20
C THR A 345 18.96 10.17 -22.31
N ASP A 346 18.28 10.32 -21.16
CA ASP A 346 16.85 10.30 -21.23
C ASP A 346 16.56 11.60 -21.92
N THR A 347 16.25 11.48 -23.20
CA THR A 347 15.77 12.55 -24.07
C THR A 347 14.28 12.35 -24.28
N THR A 348 13.73 11.26 -23.72
CA THR A 348 12.34 10.89 -23.85
C THR A 348 11.61 11.71 -22.82
N ALA A 349 10.72 12.57 -23.27
CA ALA A 349 9.86 13.27 -22.36
C ALA A 349 8.99 12.27 -21.57
N PRO A 350 8.73 12.52 -20.27
CA PRO A 350 7.85 11.68 -19.49
C PRO A 350 6.45 11.66 -20.08
N ILE A 351 5.79 10.52 -19.98
CA ILE A 351 4.39 10.35 -20.34
C ILE A 351 3.52 10.81 -19.17
N LEU A 352 2.98 12.01 -19.31
CA LEU A 352 1.92 12.52 -18.44
C LEU A 352 0.59 11.86 -18.80
N THR A 353 0.02 11.12 -17.85
CA THR A 353 -1.32 10.55 -17.94
C THR A 353 -2.24 11.31 -16.98
N VAL A 354 -3.44 11.66 -17.45
CA VAL A 354 -4.43 12.35 -16.64
C VAL A 354 -5.71 11.53 -16.53
N SER A 355 -6.23 11.43 -15.31
CA SER A 355 -7.46 10.72 -15.02
C SER A 355 -8.35 11.53 -14.06
N PRO A 356 -9.65 11.68 -14.34
CA PRO A 356 -10.32 11.18 -15.53
C PRO A 356 -10.02 12.05 -16.77
N ALA A 357 -10.30 11.54 -17.97
CA ALA A 357 -10.06 12.26 -19.22
C ALA A 357 -10.87 13.57 -19.29
N PRO A 358 -10.46 14.56 -20.11
CA PRO A 358 -11.24 15.79 -20.31
C PRO A 358 -12.69 15.47 -20.71
N GLY A 359 -13.65 16.16 -20.09
CA GLY A 359 -15.05 15.83 -20.26
C GLY A 359 -15.98 16.56 -19.30
N SER A 360 -17.24 16.11 -19.28
CA SER A 360 -18.27 16.63 -18.39
C SER A 360 -18.45 15.75 -17.17
N TYR A 361 -18.37 16.35 -15.98
CA TYR A 361 -18.45 15.68 -14.69
C TYR A 361 -19.45 16.40 -13.77
N ALA A 362 -20.12 15.63 -12.93
CA ALA A 362 -21.06 16.16 -11.93
C ALA A 362 -20.42 16.15 -10.54
N GLY A 363 -20.38 17.32 -9.89
CA GLY A 363 -19.76 17.54 -8.58
C GLY A 363 -18.28 17.90 -8.63
N PRO A 364 -17.67 18.21 -7.48
CA PRO A 364 -16.24 18.43 -7.39
C PRO A 364 -15.46 17.30 -8.04
N LEU A 365 -14.60 17.63 -8.99
CA LEU A 365 -13.85 16.67 -9.78
C LEU A 365 -12.39 16.63 -9.31
N THR A 366 -11.93 15.46 -8.87
CA THR A 366 -10.51 15.25 -8.60
C THR A 366 -9.81 14.78 -9.87
N VAL A 367 -9.02 15.66 -10.46
CA VAL A 367 -8.15 15.35 -11.61
C VAL A 367 -6.81 14.88 -11.07
N THR A 368 -6.43 13.65 -11.40
CA THR A 368 -5.19 13.00 -10.98
C THR A 368 -4.21 12.95 -12.15
N PHE A 369 -2.97 13.32 -11.87
CA PHE A 369 -1.86 13.30 -12.79
C PHE A 369 -0.90 12.21 -12.37
N SER A 370 -0.59 11.32 -13.31
CA SER A 370 0.40 10.26 -13.13
C SER A 370 1.48 10.42 -14.19
N ILE A 371 2.71 10.18 -13.78
CA ILE A 371 3.87 10.16 -14.64
C ILE A 371 4.39 8.73 -14.64
N ASN A 372 4.73 8.22 -15.83
CA ASN A 372 5.26 6.87 -16.04
C ASN A 372 6.62 6.63 -15.34
N GLU A 373 7.25 7.70 -14.85
CA GLU A 373 8.56 7.70 -14.22
C GLU A 373 8.69 8.80 -13.17
N GLY A 374 9.86 8.88 -12.53
CA GLY A 374 10.14 9.91 -11.53
C GLY A 374 10.17 11.31 -12.15
N GLY A 375 9.46 12.26 -11.53
CA GLY A 375 9.37 13.62 -12.06
C GLY A 375 8.41 14.49 -11.26
N THR A 376 8.08 15.65 -11.82
CA THR A 376 7.17 16.63 -11.25
C THR A 376 6.17 17.07 -12.31
N VAL A 377 4.88 17.12 -11.93
CA VAL A 377 3.84 17.70 -12.79
C VAL A 377 3.62 19.15 -12.39
N TYR A 378 3.53 20.01 -13.40
CA TYR A 378 3.18 21.42 -13.24
C TYR A 378 1.85 21.67 -13.95
N ALA A 379 0.89 22.20 -13.22
CA ALA A 379 -0.47 22.36 -13.72
C ALA A 379 -1.07 23.72 -13.33
N THR A 380 -1.91 24.26 -14.19
CA THR A 380 -2.76 25.45 -13.96
C THR A 380 -4.22 25.06 -14.19
N THR A 381 -5.16 25.77 -13.57
CA THR A 381 -6.61 25.54 -13.72
C THR A 381 -7.33 26.68 -14.44
N ASP A 382 -6.62 27.77 -14.71
CA ASP A 382 -7.12 29.01 -15.33
C ASP A 382 -6.82 29.11 -16.83
N GLY A 383 -6.26 28.06 -17.43
CA GLY A 383 -5.84 28.06 -18.85
C GLY A 383 -4.51 28.77 -19.14
N SER A 384 -3.81 29.29 -18.13
CA SER A 384 -2.48 29.89 -18.32
C SER A 384 -1.41 28.84 -18.58
N ASP A 385 -0.33 29.18 -19.30
CA ASP A 385 0.75 28.23 -19.58
C ASP A 385 1.51 27.86 -18.28
N PRO A 386 1.51 26.58 -17.86
CA PRO A 386 2.13 26.15 -16.61
C PRO A 386 3.66 26.33 -16.61
N ARG A 387 4.33 26.56 -17.74
CA ARG A 387 5.78 26.80 -17.79
C ARG A 387 6.17 28.16 -17.25
N THR A 388 5.30 29.16 -17.43
CA THR A 388 5.59 30.57 -17.11
C THR A 388 4.63 31.16 -16.08
N SER A 389 3.48 30.53 -15.86
CA SER A 389 2.45 31.07 -14.98
C SER A 389 2.86 31.07 -13.50
N ALA A 390 2.54 32.17 -12.81
CA ALA A 390 2.66 32.28 -11.35
C ALA A 390 1.54 31.54 -10.61
N THR A 391 0.44 31.16 -11.28
CA THR A 391 -0.68 30.38 -10.70
C THR A 391 -0.46 28.88 -10.78
N ARG A 392 0.69 28.44 -11.31
CA ARG A 392 1.14 27.05 -11.39
C ARG A 392 1.10 26.37 -10.02
N THR A 393 0.46 25.21 -9.98
CA THR A 393 0.61 24.22 -8.91
C THR A 393 1.71 23.23 -9.26
N THR A 394 2.53 22.86 -8.28
CA THR A 394 3.62 21.90 -8.42
C THR A 394 3.26 20.60 -7.70
N LEU A 395 3.31 19.48 -8.41
CA LEU A 395 2.87 18.17 -7.94
C LEU A 395 4.02 17.14 -8.10
N PRO A 396 4.89 17.00 -7.08
CA PRO A 396 6.02 16.07 -7.12
C PRO A 396 5.57 14.60 -7.16
N GLY A 397 6.11 13.81 -8.09
CA GLY A 397 5.72 12.41 -8.29
C GLY A 397 4.36 12.21 -8.97
N GLY A 398 3.76 13.29 -9.48
CA GLY A 398 2.34 13.35 -9.82
C GLY A 398 1.53 13.93 -8.66
N GLY A 399 0.20 13.81 -8.72
CA GLY A 399 -0.68 14.35 -7.68
C GLY A 399 -2.08 14.60 -8.21
N SER A 400 -2.89 15.34 -7.46
CA SER A 400 -4.25 15.65 -7.87
C SER A 400 -4.64 17.11 -7.62
N LEU A 401 -5.60 17.59 -8.41
CA LEU A 401 -6.25 18.88 -8.28
C LEU A 401 -7.75 18.66 -8.16
N THR A 402 -8.40 19.35 -7.23
CA THR A 402 -9.86 19.36 -7.12
C THR A 402 -10.43 20.56 -7.86
N LEU A 403 -11.26 20.30 -8.86
CA LEU A 403 -12.01 21.29 -9.61
C LEU A 403 -13.43 21.41 -9.05
N ASN A 404 -13.76 22.56 -8.48
CA ASN A 404 -15.11 22.85 -7.96
C ASN A 404 -16.03 23.54 -8.98
N ALA A 405 -15.49 23.91 -10.13
CA ALA A 405 -16.18 24.55 -11.25
C ALA A 405 -15.47 24.17 -12.56
N SER A 406 -16.13 24.46 -13.69
CA SER A 406 -15.54 24.23 -15.02
C SER A 406 -14.21 24.98 -15.15
N ALA A 407 -13.20 24.30 -15.68
CA ALA A 407 -11.84 24.78 -15.73
C ALA A 407 -11.12 24.27 -16.98
N THR A 408 -10.19 25.08 -17.49
CA THR A 408 -9.22 24.63 -18.48
C THR A 408 -7.93 24.32 -17.75
N VAL A 409 -7.70 23.03 -17.54
CA VAL A 409 -6.49 22.55 -16.90
C VAL A 409 -5.40 22.45 -17.96
N ARG A 410 -4.26 23.10 -17.74
CA ARG A 410 -3.06 22.92 -18.57
C ARG A 410 -1.98 22.29 -17.73
N ALA A 411 -1.39 21.20 -18.20
CA ALA A 411 -0.40 20.46 -17.42
C ALA A 411 0.74 19.92 -18.28
N TYR A 412 1.94 19.89 -17.71
CA TYR A 412 3.08 19.17 -18.27
C TYR A 412 3.90 18.52 -17.17
N ALA A 413 4.62 17.46 -17.51
CA ALA A 413 5.52 16.78 -16.61
C ALA A 413 6.97 17.12 -16.97
N VAL A 414 7.83 17.19 -15.96
CA VAL A 414 9.28 17.22 -16.10
C VAL A 414 9.84 16.05 -15.33
N ASP A 415 10.58 15.15 -16.00
CA ASP A 415 11.21 14.02 -15.33
C ASP A 415 12.41 14.47 -14.47
N THR A 416 13.03 13.54 -13.76
CA THR A 416 14.23 13.81 -12.98
C THR A 416 15.48 14.10 -13.82
N ALA A 417 15.45 13.83 -15.12
CA ALA A 417 16.50 14.15 -16.09
C ALA A 417 16.33 15.54 -16.74
N GLY A 418 15.18 16.19 -16.54
CA GLY A 418 14.84 17.52 -17.07
C GLY A 418 14.07 17.50 -18.40
N ASN A 419 13.69 16.35 -18.95
CA ASN A 419 12.85 16.34 -20.15
C ASN A 419 11.42 16.71 -19.81
N ALA A 420 10.83 17.53 -20.67
CA ALA A 420 9.49 18.05 -20.48
C ALA A 420 8.52 17.39 -21.46
N SER A 421 7.39 16.88 -20.96
CA SER A 421 6.27 16.48 -21.81
C SER A 421 5.72 17.68 -22.58
N ALA A 422 4.98 17.40 -23.65
CA ALA A 422 4.10 18.41 -24.23
C ALA A 422 3.11 18.90 -23.16
N VAL A 423 2.75 20.18 -23.22
CA VAL A 423 1.64 20.71 -22.41
C VAL A 423 0.36 20.10 -22.95
N GLN A 424 -0.41 19.46 -22.08
CA GLN A 424 -1.75 18.99 -22.38
C GLN A 424 -2.76 20.07 -22.02
N ASP A 425 -3.70 20.31 -22.93
CA ASP A 425 -4.83 21.22 -22.74
C ASP A 425 -6.09 20.40 -22.47
N LEU A 426 -6.59 20.47 -21.23
CA LEU A 426 -7.60 19.58 -20.68
C LEU A 426 -8.83 20.39 -20.27
N ALA A 427 -9.86 20.39 -21.12
CA ALA A 427 -11.11 21.08 -20.85
C ALA A 427 -12.05 20.22 -19.99
N TYR A 428 -12.37 20.70 -18.78
CA TYR A 428 -13.32 20.06 -17.87
C TYR A 428 -14.55 20.93 -17.69
N THR A 429 -15.72 20.35 -17.94
CA THR A 429 -17.00 20.94 -17.57
C THR A 429 -17.46 20.31 -16.27
N VAL A 430 -17.46 21.08 -15.18
CA VAL A 430 -17.96 20.62 -13.88
C VAL A 430 -19.32 21.23 -13.65
N THR A 431 -20.35 20.40 -13.70
CA THR A 431 -21.72 20.76 -13.31
C THR A 431 -21.95 20.40 -11.85
N ALA A 432 -22.91 21.04 -11.17
CA ALA A 432 -23.28 20.64 -9.83
C ALA A 432 -23.66 19.14 -9.78
N ALA A 433 -23.16 18.40 -8.77
CA ALA A 433 -23.60 17.03 -8.54
C ALA A 433 -25.10 17.03 -8.29
N THR A 434 -25.86 16.18 -8.99
CA THR A 434 -27.26 15.97 -8.64
C THR A 434 -27.31 14.99 -7.48
N THR A 435 -27.51 15.50 -6.27
CA THR A 435 -27.65 14.67 -5.07
C THR A 435 -28.94 13.86 -5.18
N THR A 436 -28.82 12.53 -5.21
CA THR A 436 -29.98 11.63 -5.14
C THR A 436 -30.23 11.21 -3.69
N THR A 437 -31.48 11.27 -3.25
CA THR A 437 -31.96 10.78 -1.95
C THR A 437 -32.76 9.50 -2.15
N THR A 438 -32.64 8.53 -1.23
CA THR A 438 -33.46 7.31 -1.24
C THR A 438 -34.35 7.27 -0.01
N THR A 439 -35.65 7.03 -0.20
CA THR A 439 -36.64 6.88 0.86
C THR A 439 -37.33 5.53 0.73
N ALA A 440 -37.48 4.81 1.84
CA ALA A 440 -38.18 3.53 1.89
C ALA A 440 -39.60 3.71 2.44
N PHE A 441 -40.58 3.19 1.71
CA PHE A 441 -41.98 3.21 2.08
C PHE A 441 -42.44 1.80 2.42
N SER A 442 -42.90 1.59 3.65
CA SER A 442 -43.59 0.36 4.03
C SER A 442 -44.99 0.34 3.43
N SER A 443 -45.50 -0.85 3.14
CA SER A 443 -46.88 -1.01 2.66
C SER A 443 -47.91 -0.64 3.74
N VAL A 444 -49.08 -0.18 3.30
CA VAL A 444 -50.17 0.31 4.14
C VAL A 444 -51.11 -0.86 4.42
N VAL A 445 -50.88 -1.55 5.54
CA VAL A 445 -51.57 -2.80 5.91
C VAL A 445 -53.11 -2.73 5.75
N ALA A 446 -53.73 -1.60 6.04
CA ALA A 446 -55.19 -1.43 5.93
C ALA A 446 -55.72 -1.41 4.48
N GLU A 447 -54.84 -1.24 3.51
CA GLU A 447 -55.10 -1.16 2.06
C GLU A 447 -54.50 -2.35 1.31
N ASP A 448 -53.87 -3.28 2.02
CA ASP A 448 -53.20 -4.46 1.47
C ASP A 448 -54.13 -5.69 1.52
N GLY A 449 -53.83 -6.69 0.71
CA GLY A 449 -54.46 -8.00 0.76
C GLY A 449 -54.51 -8.64 -0.62
N TYR A 450 -55.42 -9.58 -0.84
CA TYR A 450 -55.57 -10.22 -2.15
C TYR A 450 -57.02 -10.34 -2.60
N VAL A 451 -57.20 -10.33 -3.92
CA VAL A 451 -58.48 -10.52 -4.58
C VAL A 451 -58.48 -11.88 -5.26
N ALA A 452 -59.45 -12.71 -4.88
CA ALA A 452 -59.60 -14.07 -5.37
C ALA A 452 -60.64 -14.14 -6.49
N ALA A 453 -60.33 -14.86 -7.56
CA ALA A 453 -61.30 -15.27 -8.57
C ALA A 453 -62.26 -16.35 -8.02
N ASN A 454 -63.52 -16.34 -8.48
CA ASN A 454 -64.53 -17.34 -8.09
C ASN A 454 -64.44 -18.67 -8.87
N SER A 455 -63.65 -18.71 -9.94
CA SER A 455 -63.44 -19.92 -10.75
C SER A 455 -62.16 -19.81 -11.58
N LYS A 456 -61.70 -20.94 -12.11
CA LYS A 456 -60.55 -21.04 -13.02
C LYS A 456 -60.63 -20.14 -14.25
N THR A 457 -61.84 -19.94 -14.78
CA THR A 457 -62.06 -19.17 -16.02
C THR A 457 -62.52 -17.73 -15.76
N ALA A 458 -62.61 -17.31 -14.49
CA ALA A 458 -63.03 -15.96 -14.16
C ALA A 458 -61.98 -14.95 -14.61
N THR A 459 -62.44 -13.92 -15.32
CA THR A 459 -61.62 -12.78 -15.74
C THR A 459 -61.72 -11.60 -14.77
N THR A 460 -62.58 -11.70 -13.75
CA THR A 460 -62.86 -10.66 -12.74
C THR A 460 -62.67 -11.19 -11.32
N GLY A 461 -62.48 -10.28 -10.36
CA GLY A 461 -62.41 -10.61 -8.94
C GLY A 461 -63.76 -11.04 -8.39
N GLY A 462 -63.74 -12.00 -7.47
CA GLY A 462 -64.92 -12.59 -6.84
C GLY A 462 -65.15 -12.11 -5.41
N TYR A 463 -64.10 -12.17 -4.59
CA TYR A 463 -64.10 -11.69 -3.19
C TYR A 463 -62.72 -11.20 -2.77
N VAL A 464 -62.69 -10.41 -1.71
CA VAL A 464 -61.46 -9.82 -1.13
C VAL A 464 -61.10 -10.50 0.18
N VAL A 465 -59.79 -10.58 0.45
CA VAL A 465 -59.26 -11.01 1.75
C VAL A 465 -58.21 -10.00 2.18
N ALA A 466 -58.54 -9.23 3.22
CA ALA A 466 -57.80 -8.03 3.65
C ALA A 466 -56.95 -8.24 4.93
N SER A 467 -56.78 -9.48 5.42
CA SER A 467 -56.00 -9.72 6.65
C SER A 467 -55.37 -11.10 6.69
N GLY A 468 -54.14 -11.19 7.19
CA GLY A 468 -53.43 -12.45 7.45
C GLY A 468 -52.36 -12.82 6.43
N GLY A 469 -51.96 -11.87 5.57
CA GLY A 469 -50.95 -12.04 4.53
C GLY A 469 -51.56 -12.10 3.12
N ILE A 470 -50.76 -11.71 2.14
CA ILE A 470 -51.19 -11.53 0.75
C ILE A 470 -50.93 -12.82 -0.02
N SER A 471 -51.96 -13.60 -0.32
CA SER A 471 -51.78 -14.85 -1.08
C SER A 471 -51.89 -14.60 -2.58
N VAL A 472 -50.87 -15.02 -3.34
CA VAL A 472 -50.78 -14.84 -4.80
C VAL A 472 -50.41 -16.17 -5.45
N GLY A 473 -51.10 -16.50 -6.53
CA GLY A 473 -51.02 -17.80 -7.20
C GLY A 473 -52.41 -18.29 -7.56
N ASP A 474 -52.76 -19.50 -7.17
CA ASP A 474 -54.12 -20.03 -7.33
C ASP A 474 -54.59 -20.85 -6.12
N ASN A 475 -55.88 -21.20 -6.15
CA ASN A 475 -56.45 -22.23 -5.29
C ASN A 475 -57.39 -23.10 -6.11
N ALA A 476 -56.99 -24.35 -6.36
CA ALA A 476 -57.68 -25.24 -7.28
C ALA A 476 -57.91 -24.59 -8.66
N ASP A 477 -56.82 -24.06 -9.25
CA ASP A 477 -56.76 -23.30 -10.49
C ASP A 477 -57.52 -21.95 -10.51
N ALA A 478 -58.17 -21.51 -9.43
CA ALA A 478 -58.78 -20.19 -9.35
C ALA A 478 -57.72 -19.12 -9.00
N PRO A 479 -57.37 -18.19 -9.90
CA PRO A 479 -56.25 -17.27 -9.73
C PRO A 479 -56.48 -16.18 -8.69
N TRP A 480 -55.47 -15.92 -7.87
CA TRP A 480 -55.45 -14.89 -6.83
C TRP A 480 -54.40 -13.82 -7.14
N LYS A 481 -54.78 -12.56 -6.98
CA LYS A 481 -53.89 -11.41 -7.18
C LYS A 481 -53.73 -10.62 -5.90
N GLY A 482 -52.49 -10.35 -5.52
CA GLY A 482 -52.17 -9.52 -4.37
C GLY A 482 -52.20 -8.04 -4.72
N VAL A 483 -52.53 -7.20 -3.75
CA VAL A 483 -52.46 -5.74 -3.84
C VAL A 483 -51.66 -5.23 -2.64
N LEU A 484 -50.66 -4.41 -2.93
CA LEU A 484 -49.84 -3.70 -1.97
C LEU A 484 -49.97 -2.20 -2.21
N SER A 485 -50.13 -1.43 -1.14
CA SER A 485 -50.33 0.01 -1.19
C SER A 485 -49.18 0.74 -0.49
N PHE A 486 -48.53 1.68 -1.16
CA PHE A 486 -47.43 2.46 -0.59
C PHE A 486 -47.82 3.93 -0.52
N ASP A 487 -47.63 4.56 0.64
CA ASP A 487 -47.81 6.00 0.79
C ASP A 487 -46.56 6.77 0.36
N THR A 488 -46.48 7.09 -0.94
CA THR A 488 -45.34 7.80 -1.52
C THR A 488 -45.48 9.33 -1.47
N PHE A 489 -46.43 9.87 -0.68
CA PHE A 489 -46.61 11.31 -0.46
C PHE A 489 -45.39 11.99 0.19
N GLY A 490 -44.54 11.23 0.87
CA GLY A 490 -43.30 11.75 1.48
C GLY A 490 -42.19 12.15 0.50
N LEU A 491 -42.41 12.03 -0.81
CA LEU A 491 -41.46 12.46 -1.83
C LEU A 491 -41.57 13.99 -2.05
N PRO A 492 -40.45 14.74 -2.14
CA PRO A 492 -40.50 16.18 -2.38
C PRO A 492 -41.19 16.58 -3.69
N ASP A 493 -41.85 17.73 -3.68
CA ASP A 493 -42.43 18.33 -4.88
C ASP A 493 -41.35 18.59 -5.94
N GLY A 494 -41.61 18.16 -7.17
CA GLY A 494 -40.66 18.29 -8.29
C GLY A 494 -39.53 17.25 -8.32
N ALA A 495 -39.47 16.33 -7.34
CA ALA A 495 -38.48 15.26 -7.32
C ALA A 495 -38.55 14.41 -8.60
N THR A 496 -37.40 14.17 -9.22
CA THR A 496 -37.30 13.26 -10.36
C THR A 496 -36.92 11.87 -9.84
N VAL A 497 -37.85 10.92 -9.93
CA VAL A 497 -37.58 9.51 -9.57
C VAL A 497 -36.57 8.93 -10.56
N THR A 498 -35.41 8.53 -10.05
CA THR A 498 -34.31 7.95 -10.82
C THR A 498 -34.13 6.46 -10.58
N GLY A 499 -34.77 5.90 -9.56
CA GLY A 499 -34.76 4.47 -9.27
C GLY A 499 -35.88 4.08 -8.31
N ALA A 500 -36.31 2.82 -8.38
CA ALA A 500 -37.21 2.25 -7.40
C ALA A 500 -36.96 0.74 -7.27
N LYS A 501 -37.15 0.18 -6.08
CA LYS A 501 -36.93 -1.23 -5.78
C LYS A 501 -38.04 -1.76 -4.88
N LEU A 502 -38.68 -2.85 -5.30
CA LEU A 502 -39.70 -3.54 -4.52
C LEU A 502 -39.06 -4.70 -3.75
N THR A 503 -39.31 -4.77 -2.45
CA THR A 503 -38.82 -5.83 -1.58
C THR A 503 -39.98 -6.49 -0.85
N LEU A 504 -40.08 -7.81 -0.91
CA LEU A 504 -41.17 -8.60 -0.34
C LEU A 504 -40.62 -9.78 0.46
N ARG A 505 -41.10 -10.01 1.68
CA ARG A 505 -40.94 -11.29 2.36
C ARG A 505 -42.08 -12.22 1.99
N TYR A 506 -41.78 -13.49 1.76
CA TYR A 506 -42.80 -14.48 1.46
C TYR A 506 -42.59 -15.81 2.18
N SER A 507 -43.66 -16.62 2.22
CA SER A 507 -43.66 -18.01 2.64
C SER A 507 -44.47 -18.85 1.64
N LEU A 508 -44.06 -20.10 1.40
CA LEU A 508 -44.79 -21.03 0.54
C LEU A 508 -45.90 -21.75 1.31
N ALA A 509 -46.98 -22.08 0.62
CA ALA A 509 -47.96 -23.02 1.14
C ALA A 509 -47.33 -24.41 1.34
N PRO A 510 -47.76 -25.21 2.34
CA PRO A 510 -47.17 -26.52 2.63
C PRO A 510 -47.12 -27.51 1.47
N ASN A 511 -48.07 -27.41 0.52
CA ASN A 511 -48.24 -28.37 -0.58
C ASN A 511 -48.31 -27.71 -1.96
N GLY A 512 -47.91 -26.43 -2.09
CA GLY A 512 -48.06 -25.66 -3.33
C GLY A 512 -46.85 -24.76 -3.61
N ASN A 513 -46.41 -24.72 -4.87
CA ASN A 513 -45.33 -23.84 -5.30
C ASN A 513 -45.75 -23.07 -6.57
N PRO A 514 -46.12 -21.79 -6.44
CA PRO A 514 -46.59 -21.01 -7.58
C PRO A 514 -45.52 -20.74 -8.64
N TRP A 515 -44.22 -20.98 -8.35
CA TRP A 515 -43.14 -20.91 -9.34
C TRP A 515 -42.93 -22.22 -10.12
N ALA A 516 -43.67 -23.29 -9.81
CA ALA A 516 -43.56 -24.56 -10.50
C ALA A 516 -43.79 -24.43 -12.02
N GLY A 517 -43.04 -25.21 -12.80
CA GLY A 517 -43.12 -25.17 -14.27
C GLY A 517 -42.54 -23.89 -14.90
N GLY A 518 -41.79 -23.07 -14.15
CA GLY A 518 -41.14 -21.87 -14.68
C GLY A 518 -42.03 -20.62 -14.65
N ALA A 519 -43.08 -20.62 -13.84
CA ALA A 519 -43.89 -19.43 -13.60
C ALA A 519 -43.07 -18.29 -12.97
N THR A 520 -43.51 -17.07 -13.18
CA THR A 520 -42.88 -15.84 -12.65
C THR A 520 -43.90 -15.01 -11.89
N LEU A 521 -43.44 -14.39 -10.80
CA LEU A 521 -44.24 -13.41 -10.07
C LEU A 521 -44.10 -12.06 -10.76
N ASN A 522 -45.18 -11.55 -11.32
CA ASN A 522 -45.26 -10.24 -11.93
C ASN A 522 -45.79 -9.20 -10.96
N ALA A 523 -45.20 -8.01 -10.99
CA ALA A 523 -45.67 -6.82 -10.31
C ALA A 523 -46.11 -5.80 -11.37
N ASP A 524 -47.38 -5.41 -11.33
CA ASP A 524 -47.88 -4.25 -12.07
C ASP A 524 -47.98 -3.04 -11.13
N LEU A 525 -47.73 -1.84 -11.62
CA LEU A 525 -47.73 -0.62 -10.80
C LEU A 525 -48.78 0.38 -11.28
N ARG A 526 -49.50 0.96 -10.33
CA ARG A 526 -50.51 2.00 -10.55
C ARG A 526 -50.09 3.29 -9.83
N ALA A 527 -50.04 4.38 -10.59
CA ALA A 527 -50.00 5.71 -10.03
C ALA A 527 -51.40 6.03 -9.47
N GLY A 528 -51.50 6.14 -8.15
CA GLY A 528 -52.77 6.22 -7.44
C GLY A 528 -53.29 4.83 -7.06
N CYS A 529 -54.61 4.72 -6.99
CA CYS A 529 -55.28 3.52 -6.51
C CYS A 529 -55.83 2.69 -7.68
N LEU A 530 -55.76 1.38 -7.52
CA LEU A 530 -56.50 0.39 -8.29
C LEU A 530 -57.98 0.53 -7.91
N GLY A 531 -58.85 0.10 -8.82
CA GLY A 531 -60.29 0.15 -8.62
C GLY A 531 -60.85 1.56 -8.40
N ALA A 532 -61.98 1.62 -7.70
CA ALA A 532 -62.68 2.85 -7.35
C ALA A 532 -62.05 3.64 -6.17
N GLY A 533 -61.16 3.03 -5.39
CA GLY A 533 -60.54 3.63 -4.20
C GLY A 533 -59.37 2.80 -3.68
N CYS A 534 -58.64 3.33 -2.69
CA CYS A 534 -57.40 2.70 -2.22
C CYS A 534 -57.61 1.51 -1.28
N ALA A 535 -58.83 1.34 -0.77
CA ALA A 535 -59.18 0.15 0.00
C ALA A 535 -59.32 -1.05 -0.96
N LEU A 536 -58.83 -2.21 -0.53
CA LEU A 536 -58.91 -3.45 -1.30
C LEU A 536 -60.35 -3.77 -1.71
N ALA A 537 -60.59 -3.93 -3.01
CA ALA A 537 -61.90 -4.19 -3.59
C ALA A 537 -61.81 -5.20 -4.74
N THR A 538 -62.95 -5.80 -5.12
CA THR A 538 -62.97 -6.86 -6.14
C THR A 538 -62.59 -6.38 -7.55
N ASP A 539 -62.76 -5.09 -7.83
CA ASP A 539 -62.42 -4.44 -9.09
C ASP A 539 -60.90 -4.25 -9.29
N ASP A 540 -60.10 -4.24 -8.21
CA ASP A 540 -58.63 -4.20 -8.26
C ASP A 540 -58.02 -5.32 -9.10
N TYR A 541 -58.72 -6.45 -9.17
CA TYR A 541 -58.35 -7.63 -9.94
C TYR A 541 -58.08 -7.32 -11.42
N THR A 542 -58.86 -6.41 -12.00
CA THR A 542 -58.81 -6.04 -13.43
C THR A 542 -58.50 -4.57 -13.67
N ALA A 543 -58.44 -3.77 -12.62
CA ALA A 543 -58.18 -2.34 -12.72
C ALA A 543 -56.95 -2.05 -13.60
N ALA A 544 -57.07 -1.01 -14.42
CA ALA A 544 -55.98 -0.58 -15.28
C ALA A 544 -54.76 -0.20 -14.43
N VAL A 545 -53.57 -0.46 -14.97
CA VAL A 545 -52.29 -0.14 -14.32
C VAL A 545 -51.55 0.89 -15.15
N THR A 546 -50.70 1.68 -14.50
CA THR A 546 -49.90 2.71 -15.19
C THR A 546 -48.67 2.07 -15.84
N ALA A 547 -48.09 1.05 -15.20
CA ALA A 547 -46.98 0.28 -15.74
C ALA A 547 -47.22 -1.22 -15.50
N ALA A 548 -47.60 -1.94 -16.57
CA ALA A 548 -47.69 -3.40 -16.54
C ALA A 548 -46.29 -4.02 -16.57
N GLY A 549 -46.09 -5.13 -15.85
CA GLY A 549 -44.79 -5.80 -15.79
C GLY A 549 -43.67 -4.91 -15.25
N ALA A 550 -43.99 -4.05 -14.27
CA ALA A 550 -43.06 -3.15 -13.59
C ALA A 550 -41.84 -3.90 -13.04
N ALA A 551 -42.05 -5.15 -12.59
CA ALA A 551 -41.00 -6.13 -12.33
C ALA A 551 -41.51 -7.56 -12.57
N SER A 552 -40.57 -8.48 -12.82
CA SER A 552 -40.82 -9.92 -12.92
C SER A 552 -39.79 -10.66 -12.07
N LEU A 553 -40.24 -11.52 -11.17
CA LEU A 553 -39.41 -12.22 -10.20
C LEU A 553 -39.47 -13.74 -10.45
N ALA A 554 -38.30 -14.32 -10.76
CA ALA A 554 -38.12 -15.76 -10.85
C ALA A 554 -38.10 -16.41 -9.44
N ALA A 555 -38.16 -17.73 -9.40
CA ALA A 555 -38.05 -18.49 -8.17
C ALA A 555 -36.72 -18.19 -7.46
N PRO A 556 -36.72 -17.82 -6.16
CA PRO A 556 -35.49 -17.58 -5.42
C PRO A 556 -34.76 -18.89 -5.12
N ALA A 557 -33.44 -18.81 -4.94
CA ALA A 557 -32.63 -19.95 -4.52
C ALA A 557 -32.87 -20.26 -3.03
N GLY A 558 -33.64 -21.31 -2.74
CA GLY A 558 -33.98 -21.75 -1.39
C GLY A 558 -35.47 -21.57 -1.07
N THR A 559 -36.07 -22.56 -0.40
CA THR A 559 -37.54 -22.67 -0.21
C THR A 559 -37.99 -22.44 1.25
N GLY A 560 -37.16 -21.78 2.07
CA GLY A 560 -37.47 -21.52 3.48
C GLY A 560 -38.54 -20.42 3.66
N ALA A 561 -39.40 -20.59 4.66
CA ALA A 561 -40.33 -19.55 5.10
C ALA A 561 -39.57 -18.27 5.53
N GLY A 562 -40.05 -17.10 5.13
CA GLY A 562 -39.43 -15.81 5.46
C GLY A 562 -38.33 -15.34 4.50
N THR A 563 -38.20 -15.99 3.34
CA THR A 563 -37.28 -15.58 2.26
C THR A 563 -37.65 -14.20 1.71
N VAL A 564 -36.64 -13.38 1.39
CA VAL A 564 -36.80 -12.02 0.86
C VAL A 564 -36.58 -12.03 -0.65
N LEU A 565 -37.54 -11.48 -1.40
CA LEU A 565 -37.43 -11.13 -2.80
C LEU A 565 -37.17 -9.62 -2.91
N SER A 566 -36.16 -9.21 -3.67
CA SER A 566 -35.89 -7.79 -3.91
C SER A 566 -35.55 -7.59 -5.39
N VAL A 567 -36.29 -6.70 -6.05
CA VAL A 567 -36.19 -6.49 -7.50
C VAL A 567 -36.25 -5.00 -7.85
N PRO A 568 -35.37 -4.49 -8.72
CA PRO A 568 -35.50 -3.13 -9.26
C PRO A 568 -36.72 -3.04 -10.18
N LEU A 569 -37.42 -1.91 -10.12
CA LEU A 569 -38.50 -1.61 -11.05
C LEU A 569 -37.96 -1.04 -12.36
N ASN A 570 -38.65 -1.33 -13.47
CA ASN A 570 -38.25 -0.85 -14.79
C ASN A 570 -38.56 0.66 -15.00
N ALA A 571 -38.07 1.23 -16.11
CA ALA A 571 -38.23 2.66 -16.40
C ALA A 571 -39.69 3.13 -16.51
N ALA A 572 -40.60 2.28 -17.02
CA ALA A 572 -42.02 2.61 -17.09
C ALA A 572 -42.63 2.75 -15.68
N ALA A 573 -42.21 1.87 -14.77
CA ALA A 573 -42.64 1.92 -13.37
C ALA A 573 -42.09 3.13 -12.62
N LEU A 574 -40.87 3.59 -12.90
CA LEU A 574 -40.32 4.80 -12.28
C LEU A 574 -41.16 6.05 -12.57
N SER A 575 -41.71 6.13 -13.79
CA SER A 575 -42.61 7.20 -14.20
C SER A 575 -44.00 7.09 -13.57
N ALA A 576 -44.36 5.89 -13.10
CA ALA A 576 -45.64 5.57 -12.49
C ALA A 576 -45.64 5.65 -10.96
N VAL A 577 -44.50 5.92 -10.30
CA VAL A 577 -44.46 6.22 -8.86
C VAL A 577 -45.19 7.54 -8.62
N ASN A 578 -46.26 7.48 -7.83
CA ASN A 578 -47.11 8.63 -7.55
C ASN A 578 -46.54 9.45 -6.39
N ARG A 579 -45.97 10.61 -6.69
CA ARG A 579 -45.29 11.46 -5.68
C ARG A 579 -46.24 12.20 -4.76
N THR A 580 -47.51 12.31 -5.13
CA THR A 580 -48.51 13.09 -4.40
C THR A 580 -49.57 12.22 -3.74
N GLY A 581 -49.33 10.91 -3.61
CA GLY A 581 -50.30 9.99 -3.02
C GLY A 581 -49.88 8.53 -3.11
N ARG A 582 -50.87 7.64 -3.21
CA ARG A 582 -50.64 6.20 -3.22
C ARG A 582 -49.95 5.73 -4.49
N THR A 583 -49.01 4.80 -4.32
CA THR A 583 -48.51 3.93 -5.38
C THR A 583 -48.94 2.51 -5.05
N GLN A 584 -49.81 1.92 -5.85
CA GLN A 584 -50.26 0.53 -5.65
C GLN A 584 -49.56 -0.44 -6.58
N VAL A 585 -49.27 -1.63 -6.06
CA VAL A 585 -48.64 -2.72 -6.79
C VAL A 585 -49.57 -3.92 -6.79
N ARG A 586 -49.92 -4.42 -7.97
CA ARG A 586 -50.66 -5.68 -8.12
C ARG A 586 -49.70 -6.82 -8.43
N LEU A 587 -49.73 -7.84 -7.58
CA LEU A 587 -48.94 -9.06 -7.71
C LEU A 587 -49.77 -10.16 -8.38
N SER A 588 -49.19 -10.86 -9.35
CA SER A 588 -49.83 -12.02 -9.98
C SER A 588 -48.79 -12.99 -10.54
N PHE A 589 -49.08 -14.28 -10.56
CA PHE A 589 -48.24 -15.25 -11.25
C PHE A 589 -48.63 -15.36 -12.72
N ALA A 590 -47.63 -15.55 -13.59
CA ALA A 590 -47.84 -15.83 -15.01
C ALA A 590 -46.92 -16.96 -15.48
N GLY A 591 -47.43 -17.79 -16.39
CA GLY A 591 -46.74 -18.97 -16.93
C GLY A 591 -46.77 -20.17 -15.98
N GLY A 592 -46.06 -21.25 -16.35
CA GLY A 592 -45.89 -22.46 -15.55
C GLY A 592 -47.15 -23.30 -15.31
N THR A 593 -47.13 -24.12 -14.24
CA THR A 593 -48.20 -25.09 -13.93
C THR A 593 -49.23 -24.62 -12.91
N ALA A 594 -49.02 -23.46 -12.29
CA ALA A 594 -49.82 -22.88 -11.19
C ALA A 594 -51.21 -22.33 -11.61
N GLY A 595 -51.88 -23.04 -12.52
CA GLY A 595 -53.27 -22.77 -12.98
C GLY A 595 -53.82 -23.90 -13.85
N GLY A 596 -53.13 -25.05 -13.90
CA GLY A 596 -53.39 -26.14 -14.83
C GLY A 596 -53.43 -27.54 -14.19
N ASN A 597 -53.11 -27.66 -12.90
CA ASN A 597 -52.92 -28.95 -12.23
C ASN A 597 -54.02 -29.29 -11.22
N GLY A 598 -54.98 -28.39 -10.98
CA GLY A 598 -56.09 -28.58 -10.04
C GLY A 598 -55.68 -28.55 -8.57
N LEU A 599 -54.42 -28.20 -8.27
CA LEU A 599 -53.90 -28.03 -6.91
C LEU A 599 -53.99 -26.55 -6.49
N SER A 600 -53.61 -26.27 -5.24
CA SER A 600 -53.48 -24.91 -4.73
C SER A 600 -52.00 -24.55 -4.66
N ASP A 601 -51.56 -23.72 -5.62
CA ASP A 601 -50.20 -23.25 -5.78
C ASP A 601 -50.16 -21.75 -5.51
N TYR A 602 -49.89 -21.37 -4.26
CA TYR A 602 -49.77 -19.96 -3.88
C TYR A 602 -48.64 -19.70 -2.89
N ALA A 603 -48.17 -18.45 -2.89
CA ALA A 603 -47.24 -17.91 -1.92
C ALA A 603 -47.92 -16.79 -1.14
N THR A 604 -47.64 -16.72 0.16
CA THR A 604 -48.14 -15.65 1.04
C THR A 604 -47.03 -14.64 1.26
N PHE A 605 -47.30 -13.38 0.93
CA PHE A 605 -46.39 -12.25 1.12
C PHE A 605 -46.75 -11.46 2.37
N GLY A 606 -45.74 -10.90 3.02
CA GLY A 606 -45.89 -10.04 4.18
C GLY A 606 -46.36 -8.63 3.82
N GLU A 607 -46.90 -7.93 4.81
CA GLU A 607 -47.42 -6.56 4.74
C GLU A 607 -46.60 -5.62 5.64
N GLY A 608 -46.85 -4.31 5.58
CA GLY A 608 -46.16 -3.33 6.41
C GLY A 608 -44.66 -3.32 6.13
N THR A 609 -43.85 -3.49 7.18
CA THR A 609 -42.37 -3.51 7.08
C THR A 609 -41.82 -4.73 6.35
N GLN A 610 -42.66 -5.73 6.06
CA GLN A 610 -42.28 -6.93 5.32
C GLN A 610 -42.44 -6.77 3.80
N ALA A 611 -43.08 -5.70 3.35
CA ALA A 611 -43.15 -5.30 1.95
C ALA A 611 -42.83 -3.80 1.83
N THR A 612 -41.71 -3.48 1.18
CA THR A 612 -41.21 -2.11 1.05
C THR A 612 -40.97 -1.70 -0.40
N LEU A 613 -41.26 -0.43 -0.69
CA LEU A 613 -40.90 0.24 -1.93
C LEU A 613 -39.84 1.29 -1.61
N GLU A 614 -38.60 1.05 -2.02
CA GLU A 614 -37.53 2.05 -1.95
C GLU A 614 -37.56 2.90 -3.21
N VAL A 615 -37.56 4.22 -3.06
CA VAL A 615 -37.57 5.18 -4.18
C VAL A 615 -36.35 6.08 -4.07
N THR A 616 -35.54 6.09 -5.12
CA THR A 616 -34.40 7.00 -5.29
C THR A 616 -34.79 8.14 -6.22
N TYR A 617 -34.56 9.38 -5.79
CA TYR A 617 -34.95 10.58 -6.53
C TYR A 617 -33.90 11.68 -6.37
N ARG A 618 -33.93 12.67 -7.27
CA ARG A 618 -33.07 13.87 -7.23
C ARG A 618 -33.86 15.14 -7.46
#